data_AF-A0A135HRD4-F1
#
_entry.id   AF-A0A135HRD4-F1
#
_cell.length_a   1.000
_cell.length_b   1.000
_cell.length_c   1.000
_cell.angle_alpha   90.00
_cell.angle_beta   90.00
_cell.angle_gamma   90.00
#
_symmetry.space_group_name_H-M   'P 1'
#
loop_
_entity.id
_entity.type
_entity.pdbx_description
1 polymer ?
#
loop_
_entity_poly.entity_id
_entity_poly.type
_entity_poly.pdbx_seq_one_letter_code
_entity_poly.pdbx_strand_id
1 'polypeptide(L)'
;MTERIRRNAARPSKRYMWALGAAAIVLGAMALDTKIIVIGSQHDVREQRFSAQTFGESEFPKIKENVEKRAVDAVELAKAIQEDKQTAGQKYGVATSTGPVFPVSFTGVVGERKSHYNTVAIEGLPPEINVRVQTGPALTGTDLRDSTGTIQFDQFTNQIEYQDAGSAINNQVKKAVLADIDPNALTGKTIAVVGVFKLVNPKSWIVTPVRLEVQ
;
A
#
# COMPACT_ATOMS: atom_id res chain seq x y z
N MET A 1 -5.22 -65.86 -58.02
CA MET A 1 -5.70 -64.47 -57.99
C MET A 1 -5.23 -63.82 -56.70
N THR A 2 -4.15 -63.04 -56.74
CA THR A 2 -3.75 -62.15 -55.63
C THR A 2 -2.86 -61.05 -56.19
N GLU A 3 -3.48 -59.89 -56.42
CA GLU A 3 -2.89 -58.71 -57.03
C GLU A 3 -2.17 -57.88 -55.94
N ARG A 4 -0.88 -57.58 -56.14
CA ARG A 4 -0.11 -56.74 -55.22
C ARG A 4 -0.44 -55.27 -55.49
N ILE A 5 -1.17 -54.62 -54.58
CA ILE A 5 -1.42 -53.17 -54.61
C ILE A 5 -0.10 -52.43 -54.35
N ARG A 6 0.44 -51.75 -55.37
CA ARG A 6 1.53 -50.77 -55.22
C ARG A 6 0.95 -49.49 -54.59
N ARG A 7 1.38 -49.16 -53.37
CA ARG A 7 1.15 -47.83 -52.78
C ARG A 7 2.09 -46.82 -53.44
N ASN A 8 1.55 -45.92 -54.26
CA ASN A 8 2.27 -44.74 -54.74
C ASN A 8 2.40 -43.74 -53.59
N ALA A 9 3.63 -43.49 -53.13
CA ALA A 9 3.92 -42.39 -52.23
C ALA A 9 3.78 -41.06 -52.99
N ALA A 10 2.73 -40.30 -52.69
CA ALA A 10 2.52 -38.97 -53.27
C ALA A 10 3.67 -38.04 -52.82
N ARG A 11 4.43 -37.50 -53.78
CA ARG A 11 5.47 -36.49 -53.48
C ARG A 11 4.78 -35.21 -53.00
N PRO A 12 5.21 -34.60 -51.88
CA PRO A 12 4.59 -33.38 -51.38
C PRO A 12 4.75 -32.26 -52.41
N SER A 13 3.67 -31.51 -52.66
CA SER A 13 3.68 -30.42 -53.62
C SER A 13 4.67 -29.33 -53.17
N LYS A 14 5.33 -28.64 -54.13
CA LYS A 14 6.31 -27.58 -53.82
C LYS A 14 5.76 -26.54 -52.84
N ARG A 15 4.45 -26.27 -52.87
CA ARG A 15 3.76 -25.33 -51.95
C ARG A 15 3.81 -25.79 -50.49
N TYR A 16 3.72 -27.10 -50.23
CA TYR A 16 3.89 -27.65 -48.88
C TYR A 16 5.33 -27.51 -48.37
N MET A 17 6.32 -27.71 -49.24
CA MET A 17 7.73 -27.51 -48.86
C MET A 17 8.04 -26.03 -48.55
N TRP A 18 7.47 -25.10 -49.32
CA TRP A 18 7.58 -23.66 -49.03
C TRP A 18 6.89 -23.27 -47.71
N ALA A 19 5.71 -23.83 -47.42
CA ALA A 19 5.00 -23.58 -46.16
C ALA A 19 5.78 -24.09 -44.95
N LEU A 20 6.41 -25.27 -45.04
CA LEU A 20 7.26 -25.81 -43.99
C LEU A 20 8.53 -24.98 -43.78
N GLY A 21 9.16 -24.51 -44.87
CA GLY A 21 10.31 -23.61 -44.78
C GLY A 21 9.96 -22.28 -44.11
N ALA A 22 8.83 -21.68 -44.48
CA ALA A 22 8.35 -20.45 -43.84
C ALA A 22 8.04 -20.66 -42.35
N ALA A 23 7.38 -21.76 -41.97
CA ALA A 23 7.10 -22.07 -40.57
C ALA A 23 8.38 -22.27 -39.75
N ALA A 24 9.41 -22.93 -40.31
CA ALA A 24 10.70 -23.12 -39.65
C ALA A 24 11.44 -21.78 -39.43
N ILE A 25 11.37 -20.86 -40.39
CA ILE A 25 11.97 -19.52 -40.27
C ILE A 25 11.25 -18.72 -39.17
N VAL A 26 9.91 -18.76 -39.13
CA VAL A 26 9.13 -18.07 -38.09
C VAL A 26 9.48 -18.61 -36.70
N LEU A 27 9.53 -19.94 -36.54
CA LEU A 27 9.91 -20.56 -35.27
C LEU A 27 11.36 -20.22 -34.85
N GLY A 28 12.28 -20.17 -35.82
CA GLY A 28 13.66 -19.74 -35.58
C GLY A 28 13.76 -18.27 -35.15
N ALA A 29 13.00 -17.38 -35.80
CA ALA A 29 12.94 -15.97 -35.42
C ALA A 29 12.34 -15.77 -34.02
N MET A 30 11.27 -16.50 -33.69
CA MET A 30 10.70 -16.48 -32.34
C MET A 30 11.71 -16.96 -31.30
N ALA A 31 12.44 -18.05 -31.57
CA ALA A 31 13.46 -18.55 -30.65
C ALA A 31 14.63 -17.56 -30.46
N LEU A 32 15.02 -16.82 -31.51
CA LEU A 32 16.06 -15.79 -31.43
C LEU A 32 15.59 -14.55 -30.66
N ASP A 33 14.30 -14.22 -30.70
CA ASP A 33 13.70 -13.10 -29.97
C ASP A 33 13.30 -13.46 -28.53
N THR A 34 13.32 -14.76 -28.18
CA THR A 34 13.01 -15.20 -26.82
C THR A 34 14.26 -15.11 -25.95
N LYS A 35 14.36 -14.07 -25.12
CA LYS A 35 15.39 -13.98 -24.09
C LYS A 35 15.10 -14.97 -22.96
N ILE A 36 15.86 -16.07 -22.90
CA ILE A 36 15.78 -17.04 -21.81
C ILE A 36 16.42 -16.43 -20.56
N ILE A 37 15.61 -16.10 -19.55
CA ILE A 37 16.09 -15.67 -18.24
C ILE A 37 16.22 -16.92 -17.36
N VAL A 38 17.46 -17.33 -17.12
CA VAL A 38 17.78 -18.41 -16.17
C VAL A 38 17.82 -17.80 -14.76
N ILE A 39 16.89 -18.24 -13.90
CA ILE A 39 16.84 -17.83 -12.49
C ILE A 39 18.14 -18.26 -11.81
N GLY A 40 18.94 -17.30 -11.31
CA GLY A 40 20.17 -17.57 -10.54
C GLY A 40 21.53 -17.38 -11.25
N SER A 41 21.62 -16.64 -12.36
CA SER A 41 22.92 -16.30 -12.98
C SER A 41 23.65 -15.16 -12.25
N GLN A 42 24.97 -15.01 -12.40
CA GLN A 42 25.81 -13.99 -11.72
C GLN A 42 25.42 -12.52 -11.98
N HIS A 43 24.53 -12.25 -12.93
CA HIS A 43 23.91 -10.93 -13.15
C HIS A 43 22.68 -10.67 -12.25
N ASP A 44 22.15 -11.73 -11.62
CA ASP A 44 20.93 -11.76 -10.79
C ASP A 44 21.23 -11.49 -9.30
N VAL A 45 22.51 -11.36 -8.92
CA VAL A 45 22.98 -11.27 -7.52
C VAL A 45 23.37 -9.84 -7.11
N ARG A 46 23.24 -8.85 -8.02
CA ARG A 46 23.60 -7.44 -7.75
C ARG A 46 22.48 -6.42 -7.95
N GLU A 47 21.28 -6.84 -8.32
CA GLU A 47 20.08 -6.04 -8.03
C GLU A 47 19.70 -6.32 -6.57
N GLN A 48 19.80 -5.31 -5.72
CA GLN A 48 19.22 -5.34 -4.39
C GLN A 48 17.70 -5.56 -4.55
N ARG A 49 17.23 -6.82 -4.54
CA ARG A 49 15.80 -7.10 -4.49
C ARG A 49 15.19 -6.30 -3.35
N PHE A 50 14.10 -5.60 -3.64
CA PHE A 50 13.38 -4.79 -2.67
C PHE A 50 13.10 -5.61 -1.40
N SER A 51 13.55 -5.10 -0.24
CA SER A 51 13.25 -5.68 1.06
C SER A 51 12.22 -4.80 1.77
N ALA A 52 10.97 -5.25 1.77
CA ALA A 52 9.88 -4.52 2.43
C ALA A 52 10.20 -4.28 3.91
N GLN A 53 10.75 -5.27 4.61
CA GLN A 53 11.11 -5.14 6.01
C GLN A 53 12.12 -4.01 6.24
N THR A 54 13.25 -4.04 5.52
CA THR A 54 14.31 -3.03 5.65
C THR A 54 13.80 -1.64 5.29
N PHE A 55 12.97 -1.55 4.24
CA PHE A 55 12.33 -0.31 3.83
C PHE A 55 11.43 0.27 4.93
N GLY A 56 10.57 -0.57 5.53
CA GLY A 56 9.72 -0.16 6.65
C GLY A 56 10.54 0.36 7.83
N GLU A 57 11.61 -0.36 8.21
CA GLU A 57 12.51 0.01 9.31
C GLU A 57 13.22 1.36 9.06
N SER A 58 13.63 1.64 7.82
CA SER A 58 14.31 2.89 7.47
C SER A 58 13.36 4.09 7.30
N GLU A 59 12.16 3.86 6.76
CA GLU A 59 11.22 4.93 6.42
C GLU A 59 10.30 5.32 7.58
N PHE A 60 9.90 4.38 8.43
CA PHE A 60 8.96 4.66 9.52
C PHE A 60 9.42 5.81 10.45
N PRO A 61 10.70 5.88 10.90
CA PRO A 61 11.15 7.00 11.72
C PRO A 61 11.02 8.36 11.03
N LYS A 62 11.32 8.43 9.72
CA LYS A 62 11.19 9.66 8.91
C LYS A 62 9.74 10.07 8.75
N ILE A 63 8.85 9.11 8.49
CA ILE A 63 7.40 9.32 8.40
C ILE A 63 6.87 9.82 9.74
N LYS A 64 7.24 9.15 10.85
CA LYS A 64 6.84 9.55 12.20
C LYS A 64 7.21 11.00 12.49
N GLU A 65 8.47 11.37 12.28
CA GLU A 65 8.94 12.75 12.49
C GLU A 65 8.18 13.76 11.61
N ASN A 66 7.97 13.44 10.33
CA ASN A 66 7.26 14.30 9.40
C ASN A 66 5.78 14.50 9.78
N VAL A 67 5.10 13.42 10.21
CA VAL A 67 3.72 13.46 10.69
C VAL A 67 3.63 14.26 11.98
N GLU A 68 4.53 14.03 12.95
CA GLU A 68 4.55 14.75 14.22
C GLU A 68 4.75 16.26 14.06
N LYS A 69 5.56 16.69 13.07
CA LYS A 69 5.78 18.11 12.78
C LYS A 69 4.61 18.81 12.10
N ARG A 70 3.79 18.07 11.35
CA ARG A 70 2.68 18.63 10.53
C ARG A 70 1.29 18.34 11.08
N ALA A 71 1.19 17.55 12.14
CA ALA A 71 -0.08 17.18 12.73
C ALA A 71 -0.87 18.42 13.14
N VAL A 72 -2.10 18.51 12.67
CA VAL A 72 -3.05 19.57 13.01
C VAL A 72 -3.98 19.04 14.09
N ASP A 73 -4.45 19.91 14.97
CA ASP A 73 -5.51 19.54 15.92
C ASP A 73 -6.77 19.04 15.18
N ALA A 74 -7.40 17.98 15.68
CA ALA A 74 -8.56 17.37 15.04
C ALA A 74 -9.75 18.32 14.89
N VAL A 75 -9.99 19.21 15.85
CA VAL A 75 -11.11 20.16 15.82
C VAL A 75 -10.84 21.26 14.80
N GLU A 76 -9.62 21.81 14.78
CA GLU A 76 -9.20 22.77 13.74
C GLU A 76 -9.30 22.15 12.34
N LEU A 77 -8.80 20.93 12.18
CA LEU A 77 -8.82 20.23 10.91
C LEU A 77 -10.25 19.92 10.44
N ALA A 78 -11.13 19.48 11.34
CA ALA A 78 -12.53 19.23 11.02
C ALA A 78 -13.24 20.50 10.51
N LYS A 79 -13.01 21.62 11.19
CA LYS A 79 -13.55 22.93 10.78
C LYS A 79 -13.04 23.32 9.40
N ALA A 80 -11.74 23.22 9.15
CA ALA A 80 -11.15 23.55 7.85
C ALA A 80 -11.71 22.66 6.72
N ILE A 81 -11.88 21.36 6.97
CA ILE A 81 -12.46 20.42 6.00
C ILE A 81 -13.94 20.76 5.71
N GLN A 82 -14.69 21.19 6.72
CA GLN A 82 -16.10 21.56 6.58
C GLN A 82 -16.27 22.87 5.81
N GLU A 83 -15.38 23.84 6.04
CA GLU A 83 -15.38 25.13 5.33
C GLU A 83 -15.02 24.95 3.84
N ASP A 84 -13.88 24.31 3.56
CA ASP A 84 -13.45 24.00 2.19
C ASP A 84 -12.46 22.82 2.20
N LYS A 85 -12.97 21.66 1.79
CA LYS A 85 -12.20 20.43 1.65
C LYS A 85 -10.97 20.58 0.74
N GLN A 86 -11.07 21.32 -0.36
CA GLN A 86 -9.97 21.47 -1.30
C GLN A 86 -8.87 22.33 -0.69
N THR A 87 -9.23 23.47 -0.11
CA THR A 87 -8.29 24.37 0.56
C THR A 87 -7.62 23.69 1.76
N ALA A 88 -8.39 22.97 2.59
CA ALA A 88 -7.84 22.17 3.68
C ALA A 88 -6.84 21.12 3.17
N GLY A 89 -7.19 20.40 2.10
CA GLY A 89 -6.34 19.42 1.45
C GLY A 89 -5.01 19.98 0.95
N GLN A 90 -5.01 21.19 0.39
CA GLN A 90 -3.80 21.87 -0.08
C GLN A 90 -2.94 22.39 1.09
N LYS A 91 -3.57 22.87 2.17
CA LYS A 91 -2.88 23.50 3.30
C LYS A 91 -2.29 22.49 4.28
N TYR A 92 -3.06 21.46 4.62
CA TYR A 92 -2.74 20.54 5.71
C TYR A 92 -2.49 19.10 5.25
N GLY A 93 -2.92 18.75 4.04
CA GLY A 93 -2.86 17.38 3.53
C GLY A 93 -1.75 17.15 2.51
N VAL A 94 -1.58 15.89 2.14
CA VAL A 94 -0.84 15.47 0.94
C VAL A 94 -1.83 14.86 -0.04
N ALA A 95 -1.86 15.39 -1.27
CA ALA A 95 -2.76 14.92 -2.31
C ALA A 95 -2.44 13.47 -2.72
N THR A 96 -3.48 12.65 -2.84
CA THR A 96 -3.40 11.29 -3.41
C THR A 96 -4.54 11.08 -4.40
N SER A 97 -4.54 9.97 -5.13
CA SER A 97 -5.56 9.67 -6.15
C SER A 97 -7.00 9.56 -5.62
N THR A 98 -7.20 9.24 -4.34
CA THR A 98 -8.52 8.96 -3.74
C THR A 98 -8.95 9.99 -2.70
N GLY A 99 -8.07 10.90 -2.33
CA GLY A 99 -8.30 11.94 -1.34
C GLY A 99 -7.01 12.36 -0.64
N PRO A 100 -6.96 13.57 -0.06
CA PRO A 100 -5.78 13.99 0.69
C PRO A 100 -5.60 13.14 1.95
N VAL A 101 -4.33 12.89 2.32
CA VAL A 101 -3.93 12.30 3.59
C VAL A 101 -3.55 13.42 4.55
N PHE A 102 -4.16 13.42 5.74
CA PHE A 102 -3.94 14.44 6.76
C PHE A 102 -3.20 13.88 7.96
N PRO A 103 -2.07 14.50 8.37
CA PRO A 103 -1.54 14.39 9.72
C PRO A 103 -2.49 15.04 10.72
N VAL A 104 -2.85 14.33 11.78
CA VAL A 104 -3.80 14.80 12.80
C VAL A 104 -3.31 14.46 14.20
N SER A 105 -3.62 15.32 15.16
CA SER A 105 -3.39 15.12 16.59
C SER A 105 -4.68 15.37 17.38
N PHE A 106 -4.88 14.62 18.45
CA PHE A 106 -6.00 14.82 19.37
C PHE A 106 -5.79 14.09 20.69
N THR A 107 -6.54 14.50 21.69
CA THR A 107 -6.81 13.71 22.91
C THR A 107 -8.27 13.31 22.91
N GLY A 108 -8.58 12.09 23.35
CA GLY A 108 -9.96 11.63 23.41
C GLY A 108 -10.16 10.38 24.26
N VAL A 109 -11.42 10.11 24.58
CA VAL A 109 -11.83 8.94 25.36
C VAL A 109 -12.11 7.78 24.41
N VAL A 110 -11.49 6.64 24.66
CA VAL A 110 -11.64 5.45 23.83
C VAL A 110 -13.00 4.80 24.11
N GLY A 111 -13.74 4.53 23.05
CA GLY A 111 -15.01 3.82 23.08
C GLY A 111 -14.87 2.34 22.74
N GLU A 112 -15.85 1.83 21.99
CA GLU A 112 -15.96 0.44 21.60
C GLU A 112 -14.80 0.00 20.69
N ARG A 113 -14.30 -1.21 20.93
CA ARG A 113 -13.37 -1.89 20.04
C ARG A 113 -14.14 -2.69 18.98
N LYS A 114 -13.82 -2.48 17.70
CA LYS A 114 -14.36 -3.27 16.59
C LYS A 114 -13.26 -3.77 15.67
N SER A 115 -13.09 -5.08 15.60
CA SER A 115 -12.09 -5.75 14.76
C SER A 115 -10.66 -5.25 15.01
N HIS A 116 -10.20 -4.26 14.25
CA HIS A 116 -8.83 -3.76 14.24
C HIS A 116 -8.69 -2.30 14.69
N TYR A 117 -9.77 -1.68 15.17
CA TYR A 117 -9.77 -0.29 15.64
C TYR A 117 -10.59 -0.12 16.92
N ASN A 118 -10.35 0.98 17.62
CA ASN A 118 -11.23 1.49 18.68
C ASN A 118 -11.84 2.82 18.22
N THR A 119 -13.10 3.09 18.59
CA THR A 119 -13.68 4.43 18.42
C THR A 119 -13.08 5.39 19.45
N VAL A 120 -13.02 6.67 19.13
CA VAL A 120 -12.51 7.71 20.04
C VAL A 120 -13.45 8.91 20.02
N ALA A 121 -13.93 9.30 21.19
CA ALA A 121 -14.66 10.54 21.38
C ALA A 121 -13.68 11.68 21.66
N ILE A 122 -13.67 12.69 20.81
CA ILE A 122 -12.80 13.86 20.93
C ILE A 122 -13.68 15.05 21.29
N GLU A 123 -13.32 15.75 22.37
CA GLU A 123 -14.04 16.95 22.79
C GLU A 123 -13.94 18.05 21.73
N GLY A 124 -15.05 18.74 21.46
CA GLY A 124 -15.12 19.81 20.45
C GLY A 124 -15.29 19.33 19.01
N LEU A 125 -15.19 18.02 18.73
CA LEU A 125 -15.44 17.49 17.40
C LEU A 125 -16.96 17.32 17.16
N PRO A 126 -17.48 17.67 15.96
CA PRO A 126 -18.90 17.45 15.65
C PRO A 126 -19.31 15.98 15.82
N PRO A 127 -20.46 15.68 16.45
CA PRO A 127 -20.88 14.32 16.78
C PRO A 127 -21.11 13.43 15.56
N GLU A 128 -21.31 14.02 14.38
CA GLU A 128 -21.42 13.30 13.11
C GLU A 128 -20.09 12.76 12.58
N ILE A 129 -18.94 13.25 13.07
CA ILE A 129 -17.61 12.79 12.67
C ILE A 129 -17.19 11.62 13.55
N ASN A 130 -17.16 10.43 12.95
CA ASN A 130 -16.76 9.20 13.63
C ASN A 130 -15.25 9.00 13.50
N VAL A 131 -14.52 9.18 14.59
CA VAL A 131 -13.08 8.92 14.65
C VAL A 131 -12.79 7.52 15.16
N ARG A 132 -11.99 6.79 14.39
CA ARG A 132 -11.54 5.42 14.67
C ARG A 132 -10.03 5.39 14.63
N VAL A 133 -9.39 4.83 15.65
CA VAL A 133 -7.94 4.66 15.70
C VAL A 133 -7.62 3.18 15.49
N GLN A 134 -6.80 2.87 14.48
CA GLN A 134 -6.36 1.50 14.24
C GLN A 134 -5.40 1.07 15.36
N THR A 135 -5.75 -0.01 16.05
CA THR A 135 -5.06 -0.53 17.23
C THR A 135 -4.65 -2.00 17.07
N GLY A 136 -4.72 -2.53 15.84
CA GLY A 136 -4.33 -3.93 15.53
C GLY A 136 -5.44 -4.94 15.81
N PRO A 137 -5.25 -6.23 15.48
CA PRO A 137 -3.96 -6.90 15.31
C PRO A 137 -3.27 -6.64 13.95
N ALA A 138 -4.00 -6.22 12.93
CA ALA A 138 -3.45 -5.78 11.65
C ALA A 138 -3.86 -4.34 11.39
N LEU A 139 -2.94 -3.53 10.86
CA LEU A 139 -3.26 -2.19 10.35
C LEU A 139 -3.45 -2.29 8.85
N THR A 140 -4.40 -1.52 8.34
CA THR A 140 -4.85 -1.56 6.95
C THR A 140 -4.59 -0.23 6.26
N GLY A 141 -4.51 -0.30 4.92
CA GLY A 141 -4.32 0.87 4.08
C GLY A 141 -2.86 1.28 3.93
N THR A 142 -2.64 2.34 3.15
CA THR A 142 -1.32 2.87 2.78
C THR A 142 -1.11 4.29 3.28
N ASP A 143 -1.94 4.74 4.22
CA ASP A 143 -2.04 6.14 4.59
C ASP A 143 -0.70 6.69 5.11
N LEU A 144 0.07 5.91 5.88
CA LEU A 144 1.39 6.33 6.32
C LEU A 144 2.41 6.45 5.19
N ARG A 145 2.42 5.51 4.25
CA ARG A 145 3.27 5.57 3.04
C ARG A 145 2.97 6.84 2.25
N ASP A 146 1.69 7.13 2.08
CA ASP A 146 1.21 8.25 1.27
C ASP A 146 1.30 9.60 2.01
N SER A 147 1.49 9.59 3.33
CA SER A 147 1.34 10.77 4.19
C SER A 147 2.38 11.87 3.96
N THR A 148 3.57 11.52 3.48
CA THR A 148 4.68 12.46 3.28
C THR A 148 4.74 12.99 1.84
N GLY A 149 4.14 12.26 0.88
CA GLY A 149 4.30 12.50 -0.55
C GLY A 149 5.70 12.18 -1.09
N THR A 150 6.60 11.62 -0.27
CA THR A 150 7.98 11.31 -0.68
C THR A 150 8.14 9.89 -1.21
N ILE A 151 7.25 8.98 -0.83
CA ILE A 151 7.27 7.58 -1.29
C ILE A 151 6.30 7.47 -2.45
N GLN A 152 6.85 7.28 -3.65
CA GLN A 152 6.11 7.31 -4.91
C GLN A 152 6.32 6.02 -5.68
N PHE A 153 5.36 5.66 -6.53
CA PHE A 153 5.37 4.38 -7.26
C PHE A 153 6.59 4.21 -8.17
N ASP A 154 7.14 5.31 -8.71
CA ASP A 154 8.33 5.32 -9.58
C ASP A 154 9.62 4.85 -8.87
N GLN A 155 9.61 4.73 -7.54
CA GLN A 155 10.70 4.17 -6.73
C GLN A 155 10.65 2.64 -6.64
N PHE A 156 9.62 1.99 -7.20
CA PHE A 156 9.37 0.56 -7.10
C PHE A 156 9.23 -0.07 -8.48
N THR A 157 9.57 -1.35 -8.58
CA THR A 157 9.55 -2.07 -9.86
C THR A 157 8.12 -2.45 -10.28
N ASN A 158 7.24 -2.66 -9.29
CA ASN A 158 5.90 -3.15 -9.51
C ASN A 158 4.95 -2.79 -8.36
N GLN A 159 3.66 -3.02 -8.58
CA GLN A 159 2.61 -2.71 -7.62
C GLN A 159 2.72 -3.52 -6.32
N ILE A 160 3.25 -4.75 -6.38
CA ILE A 160 3.38 -5.61 -5.20
C ILE A 160 4.41 -5.00 -4.24
N GLU A 161 5.60 -4.64 -4.74
CA GLU A 161 6.63 -3.96 -3.93
C GLU A 161 6.09 -2.66 -3.31
N TYR A 162 5.35 -1.87 -4.08
CA TYR A 162 4.78 -0.62 -3.59
C TYR A 162 3.73 -0.82 -2.48
N GLN A 163 2.93 -1.89 -2.55
CA GLN A 163 1.98 -2.25 -1.49
C GLN A 163 2.68 -2.87 -0.27
N ASP A 164 3.71 -3.68 -0.51
CA ASP A 164 4.53 -4.28 0.54
C ASP A 164 5.27 -3.21 1.35
N ALA A 165 5.73 -2.14 0.70
CA ALA A 165 6.27 -0.95 1.38
C ALA A 165 5.28 -0.37 2.41
N GLY A 166 4.01 -0.18 2.01
CA GLY A 166 2.95 0.30 2.90
C GLY A 166 2.69 -0.66 4.06
N SER A 167 2.60 -1.96 3.77
CA SER A 167 2.40 -3.00 4.79
C SER A 167 3.57 -3.07 5.78
N ALA A 168 4.80 -2.91 5.30
CA ALA A 168 5.99 -2.91 6.14
C ALA A 168 6.06 -1.70 7.07
N ILE A 169 5.68 -0.50 6.59
CA ILE A 169 5.55 0.70 7.43
C ILE A 169 4.50 0.47 8.52
N ASN A 170 3.33 -0.08 8.18
CA ASN A 170 2.29 -0.44 9.15
C ASN A 170 2.79 -1.47 10.18
N ASN A 171 3.62 -2.43 9.77
CA ASN A 171 4.24 -3.37 10.70
C ASN A 171 5.21 -2.69 11.68
N GLN A 172 5.88 -1.61 11.28
CA GLN A 172 6.70 -0.82 12.21
C GLN A 172 5.86 -0.06 13.24
N VAL A 173 4.70 0.48 12.85
CA VAL A 173 3.75 1.07 13.83
C VAL A 173 3.39 0.04 14.90
N LYS A 174 3.06 -1.18 14.49
CA LYS A 174 2.71 -2.24 15.45
C LYS A 174 3.84 -2.52 16.44
N LYS A 175 5.08 -2.54 15.97
CA LYS A 175 6.26 -2.81 16.80
C LYS A 175 6.64 -1.62 17.70
N ALA A 176 6.58 -0.40 17.17
CA ALA A 176 7.13 0.78 17.83
C ALA A 176 6.10 1.59 18.62
N VAL A 177 4.81 1.46 18.31
CA VAL A 177 3.74 2.28 18.90
C VAL A 177 2.74 1.42 19.66
N LEU A 178 2.40 0.25 19.14
CA LEU A 178 1.30 -0.57 19.68
C LEU A 178 1.76 -1.83 20.44
N ALA A 179 3.06 -2.11 20.52
CA ALA A 179 3.57 -3.36 21.08
C ALA A 179 3.19 -3.57 22.55
N ASP A 180 3.22 -2.49 23.33
CA ASP A 180 2.93 -2.51 24.77
C ASP A 180 1.49 -2.09 25.11
N ILE A 181 0.63 -1.94 24.09
CA ILE A 181 -0.75 -1.54 24.26
C ILE A 181 -1.65 -2.75 24.10
N ASP A 182 -2.40 -3.11 25.14
CA ASP A 182 -3.55 -4.02 24.99
C ASP A 182 -4.77 -3.24 24.48
N PRO A 183 -5.18 -3.43 23.22
CA PRO A 183 -6.29 -2.68 22.65
C PRO A 183 -7.64 -2.95 23.31
N ASN A 184 -7.79 -4.10 23.97
CA ASN A 184 -9.04 -4.48 24.66
C ASN A 184 -9.17 -3.77 26.02
N ALA A 185 -8.05 -3.35 26.61
CA ALA A 185 -8.01 -2.62 27.86
C ALA A 185 -8.12 -1.09 27.70
N LEU A 186 -8.27 -0.59 26.47
CA LEU A 186 -8.32 0.85 26.20
C LEU A 186 -9.69 1.48 26.46
N THR A 187 -10.80 0.73 26.34
CA THR A 187 -12.14 1.30 26.46
C THR A 187 -12.33 2.04 27.79
N GLY A 188 -12.83 3.27 27.72
CA GLY A 188 -13.01 4.18 28.85
C GLY A 188 -11.76 4.98 29.23
N LYS A 189 -10.58 4.67 28.68
CA LYS A 189 -9.35 5.43 28.94
C LYS A 189 -9.23 6.64 28.04
N THR A 190 -8.52 7.66 28.52
CA THR A 190 -8.10 8.80 27.71
C THR A 190 -6.80 8.46 27.00
N ILE A 191 -6.73 8.76 25.71
CA ILE A 191 -5.51 8.60 24.90
C ILE A 191 -5.15 9.90 24.20
N ALA A 192 -3.86 10.17 24.08
CA ALA A 192 -3.30 11.17 23.18
C ALA A 192 -2.76 10.47 21.92
N VAL A 193 -3.17 10.95 20.75
CA VAL A 193 -2.85 10.31 19.46
C VAL A 193 -2.25 11.34 18.52
N VAL A 194 -1.18 10.93 17.84
CA VAL A 194 -0.74 11.58 16.59
C VAL A 194 -0.69 10.52 15.51
N GLY A 195 -1.29 10.80 14.36
CA GLY A 195 -1.41 9.83 13.29
C GLY A 195 -1.82 10.47 11.97
N VAL A 196 -2.21 9.62 11.04
CA VAL A 196 -2.67 10.05 9.72
C VAL A 196 -3.98 9.38 9.36
N PHE A 197 -4.80 10.06 8.56
CA PHE A 197 -5.95 9.44 7.92
C PHE A 197 -6.13 9.97 6.50
N LYS A 198 -6.63 9.12 5.60
CA LYS A 198 -7.04 9.52 4.25
C LYS A 198 -8.50 9.99 4.25
N LEU A 199 -8.76 11.18 3.72
CA LEU A 199 -10.10 11.77 3.65
C LEU A 199 -10.91 11.20 2.49
N VAL A 200 -11.38 9.96 2.65
CA VAL A 200 -12.33 9.32 1.73
C VAL A 200 -13.77 9.75 2.05
N ASN A 201 -14.14 9.74 3.33
CA ASN A 201 -15.44 10.20 3.82
C ASN A 201 -15.25 11.28 4.91
N PRO A 202 -15.76 12.52 4.72
CA PRO A 202 -15.63 13.59 5.72
C PRO A 202 -16.16 13.25 7.12
N LYS A 203 -17.15 12.35 7.21
CA LYS A 203 -17.78 11.94 8.48
C LYS A 203 -17.15 10.71 9.12
N SER A 204 -16.10 10.14 8.53
CA SER A 204 -15.48 8.93 9.04
C SER A 204 -13.98 8.92 8.86
N TRP A 205 -13.26 9.07 9.96
CA TRP A 205 -11.79 9.11 9.96
C TRP A 205 -11.27 7.79 10.51
N ILE A 206 -10.38 7.15 9.76
CA ILE A 206 -9.64 5.96 10.19
C ILE A 206 -8.20 6.38 10.36
N VAL A 207 -7.79 6.63 11.60
CA VAL A 207 -6.48 7.14 11.96
C VAL A 207 -5.52 5.98 12.19
N THR A 208 -4.40 6.00 11.48
CA THR A 208 -3.25 5.11 11.73
C THR A 208 -2.22 5.87 12.57
N PRO A 209 -1.98 5.46 13.83
CA PRO A 209 -1.14 6.24 14.74
C PRO A 209 0.36 6.10 14.40
N VAL A 210 1.11 7.19 14.53
CA VAL A 210 2.59 7.17 14.63
C VAL A 210 3.06 7.34 16.08
N ARG A 211 2.14 7.76 16.96
CA ARG A 211 2.31 7.86 18.41
C ARG A 211 0.94 7.71 19.08
N LEU A 212 0.90 6.94 20.16
CA LEU A 212 -0.29 6.72 20.99
C LEU A 212 0.19 6.62 22.44
N GLU A 213 -0.36 7.47 23.29
CA GLU A 213 -0.06 7.49 24.73
C GLU A 213 -1.38 7.31 25.49
N VAL A 214 -1.38 6.39 26.47
CA VAL A 214 -2.51 6.16 27.37
C VAL A 214 -2.28 6.98 28.63
N GLN A 215 -3.26 7.80 29.03
CA GLN A 215 -3.19 8.65 30.22
C GLN A 215 -3.66 7.93 31.49
#